data_AF-A0A1B2HIK3-F1
#
_entry.id   AF-A0A1B2HIK3-F1
#
_cell.length_a   1.000
_cell.length_b   1.000
_cell.length_c   1.000
_cell.angle_alpha   90.00
_cell.angle_beta   90.00
_cell.angle_gamma   90.00
#
_symmetry.space_group_name_H-M   'P 1'
#
loop_
_entity.id
_entity.type
_entity.pdbx_description
1 polymer ?
#
loop_
_entity_poly.entity_id
_entity_poly.type
_entity_poly.pdbx_seq_one_letter_code
_entity_poly.pdbx_strand_id
1 'polypeptide(L)'
;MADDFSFTETDPDSLGATWGPLRLHRLNWRPGCDLPALLDEWETRLTGLDDPDTAATVTVPSHETSAAQPLIHHGFAPLTVVAERLAGRCAVTRPPDVEVRAATRADLDVAVELNLHTVRYDAAFGMVTERPNAAAHLRSALADVLDRDHEAMWLAVYDGTPVGMIYVDLPQHAGWMERFASEQPFAYLGHLGVRPDVRGTGAGSALVAHAHAVLDEAGVAATLLHHALPNPRSTPFWYSQGYRPRWTTWVRRPALRSSPGVSP
;
A
#
# COMPACT_ATOMS: atom_id res chain seq x y z
N MET A 1 -21.61 19.55 -2.56
CA MET A 1 -21.48 18.56 -1.48
C MET A 1 -20.75 17.39 -2.09
N ALA A 2 -19.61 16.97 -1.54
CA ALA A 2 -18.92 15.81 -2.11
C ALA A 2 -19.74 14.56 -1.77
N ASP A 3 -20.00 13.70 -2.77
CA ASP A 3 -20.79 12.49 -2.56
C ASP A 3 -20.09 11.57 -1.56
N ASP A 4 -20.82 11.17 -0.52
CA ASP A 4 -20.32 10.28 0.52
C ASP A 4 -20.04 8.86 -0.02
N PHE A 5 -20.66 8.50 -1.15
CA PHE A 5 -20.46 7.21 -1.81
C PHE A 5 -19.88 7.41 -3.21
N SER A 6 -18.88 6.60 -3.57
CA SER A 6 -18.39 6.55 -4.95
C SER A 6 -18.24 5.12 -5.45
N PHE A 7 -18.29 4.96 -6.76
CA PHE A 7 -18.04 3.70 -7.46
C PHE A 7 -16.98 3.94 -8.53
N THR A 8 -16.04 3.02 -8.66
CA THR A 8 -15.03 3.04 -9.72
C THR A 8 -14.95 1.67 -10.36
N GLU A 9 -14.96 1.65 -11.68
CA GLU A 9 -14.61 0.49 -12.48
C GLU A 9 -13.26 0.75 -13.14
N THR A 10 -12.33 -0.17 -12.91
CA THR A 10 -10.95 -0.07 -13.38
C THR A 10 -10.81 -0.92 -14.63
N ASP A 11 -10.21 -0.36 -15.68
CA ASP A 11 -9.88 -1.11 -16.88
C ASP A 11 -8.95 -2.28 -16.52
N PRO A 12 -9.30 -3.53 -16.85
CA PRO A 12 -8.46 -4.71 -16.60
C PRO A 12 -7.05 -4.61 -17.17
N ASP A 13 -6.87 -3.82 -18.24
CA ASP A 13 -5.59 -3.60 -18.92
C ASP A 13 -4.85 -2.35 -18.40
N SER A 14 -5.33 -1.73 -17.33
CA SER A 14 -4.63 -0.63 -16.66
C SER A 14 -3.76 -1.10 -15.49
N LEU A 15 -2.72 -0.32 -15.18
CA LEU A 15 -1.89 -0.53 -14.00
C LEU A 15 -2.73 -0.62 -12.70
N GLY A 16 -3.80 0.19 -12.61
CA GLY A 16 -4.70 0.24 -11.46
C GLY A 16 -5.29 -1.13 -11.09
N ALA A 17 -5.53 -1.99 -12.08
CA ALA A 17 -6.08 -3.33 -11.87
C ALA A 17 -5.17 -4.24 -11.02
N THR A 18 -3.87 -3.95 -10.96
CA THR A 18 -2.89 -4.69 -10.14
C THR A 18 -3.11 -4.45 -8.64
N TRP A 19 -3.62 -3.28 -8.28
CA TRP A 19 -3.66 -2.79 -6.90
C TRP A 19 -4.99 -3.05 -6.18
N GLY A 20 -5.89 -3.84 -6.76
CA GLY A 20 -7.18 -4.11 -6.16
C GLY A 20 -8.20 -4.82 -7.05
N PRO A 21 -9.46 -4.88 -6.60
CA PRO A 21 -10.58 -5.36 -7.41
C PRO A 21 -10.86 -4.40 -8.58
N LEU A 22 -11.41 -4.92 -9.68
CA LEU A 22 -11.81 -4.07 -10.82
C LEU A 22 -12.94 -3.12 -10.44
N ARG A 23 -13.88 -3.56 -9.60
CA ARG A 23 -15.06 -2.79 -9.21
C ARG A 23 -14.98 -2.44 -7.73
N LEU A 24 -14.89 -1.14 -7.44
CA LEU A 24 -14.65 -0.66 -6.08
C LEU A 24 -15.71 0.36 -5.67
N HIS A 25 -16.54 -0.03 -4.71
CA HIS A 25 -17.42 0.85 -3.99
C HIS A 25 -16.64 1.49 -2.82
N ARG A 26 -16.72 2.81 -2.64
CA ARG A 26 -16.12 3.52 -1.50
C ARG A 26 -17.14 4.31 -0.72
N LEU A 27 -17.03 4.26 0.60
CA LEU A 27 -17.65 5.20 1.53
C LEU A 27 -16.58 6.21 1.97
N ASN A 28 -16.76 7.47 1.58
CA ASN A 28 -15.89 8.59 1.94
C ASN A 28 -16.30 9.18 3.29
N TRP A 29 -16.20 8.37 4.35
CA TRP A 29 -16.55 8.79 5.71
C TRP A 29 -15.66 9.93 6.21
N ARG A 30 -16.23 10.81 7.05
CA ARG A 30 -15.55 11.93 7.71
C ARG A 30 -15.85 11.93 9.20
N PRO A 31 -14.91 12.42 10.04
CA PRO A 31 -15.16 12.60 11.46
C PRO A 31 -16.46 13.37 11.74
N GLY A 32 -17.27 12.85 12.67
CA GLY A 32 -18.56 13.42 13.06
C GLY A 32 -19.78 12.92 12.28
N CYS A 33 -19.59 12.17 11.19
CA CYS A 33 -20.69 11.51 10.47
C CYS A 33 -21.15 10.22 11.19
N ASP A 34 -22.46 9.97 11.19
CA ASP A 34 -23.06 8.72 11.71
C ASP A 34 -22.72 7.55 10.78
N LEU A 35 -21.64 6.83 11.10
CA LEU A 35 -21.14 5.73 10.29
C LEU A 35 -22.16 4.59 10.14
N PRO A 36 -22.83 4.09 11.22
CA PRO A 36 -23.91 3.11 11.10
C PRO A 36 -24.99 3.50 10.08
N ALA A 37 -25.54 4.71 10.18
CA ALA A 37 -26.59 5.16 9.27
C ALA A 37 -26.11 5.23 7.81
N LEU A 38 -24.87 5.68 7.60
CA LEU A 38 -24.26 5.70 6.26
C LEU A 38 -24.02 4.30 5.71
N LEU A 39 -23.64 3.33 6.55
CA LEU A 39 -23.45 1.93 6.12
C LEU A 39 -24.78 1.29 5.72
N ASP A 40 -25.85 1.51 6.50
CA ASP A 40 -27.21 1.04 6.17
C ASP A 40 -27.71 1.61 4.84
N GLU A 41 -27.53 2.91 4.61
CA GLU A 41 -27.88 3.55 3.35
C GLU A 41 -27.06 2.99 2.19
N TRP A 42 -25.75 2.86 2.39
CA TRP A 42 -24.82 2.43 1.35
C TRP A 42 -25.06 1.00 0.89
N GLU A 43 -25.47 0.10 1.79
CA GLU A 43 -25.75 -1.31 1.51
C GLU A 43 -26.69 -1.47 0.30
N THR A 44 -27.71 -0.60 0.21
CA THR A 44 -28.70 -0.60 -0.89
C THR A 44 -28.12 -0.24 -2.26
N ARG A 45 -26.92 0.35 -2.30
CA ARG A 45 -26.22 0.83 -3.51
C ARG A 45 -25.11 -0.12 -3.96
N LEU A 46 -24.80 -1.16 -3.18
CA LEU A 46 -23.73 -2.10 -3.50
C LEU A 46 -24.16 -3.05 -4.61
N THR A 47 -23.20 -3.41 -5.46
CA THR A 47 -23.40 -4.32 -6.59
C THR A 47 -22.33 -5.41 -6.59
N GLY A 48 -22.42 -6.36 -7.54
CA GLY A 48 -21.44 -7.44 -7.64
C GLY A 48 -21.70 -8.57 -6.65
N LEU A 49 -22.96 -9.04 -6.59
CA LEU A 49 -23.37 -10.15 -5.74
C LEU A 49 -22.42 -11.35 -5.92
N ASP A 50 -21.74 -11.69 -4.83
CA ASP A 50 -20.80 -12.81 -4.74
C ASP A 50 -19.62 -12.77 -5.74
N ASP A 51 -19.37 -11.63 -6.40
CA ASP A 51 -18.23 -11.49 -7.33
C ASP A 51 -16.95 -11.10 -6.58
N PRO A 52 -15.94 -11.99 -6.52
CA PRO A 52 -14.69 -11.71 -5.85
C PRO A 52 -13.88 -10.56 -6.48
N ASP A 53 -14.18 -10.10 -7.70
CA ASP A 53 -13.53 -8.92 -8.29
C ASP A 53 -14.26 -7.59 -7.99
N THR A 54 -15.13 -7.62 -6.98
CA THR A 54 -15.75 -6.43 -6.38
C THR A 54 -15.36 -6.25 -4.93
N ALA A 55 -15.18 -5.02 -4.46
CA ALA A 55 -15.10 -4.74 -3.03
C ALA A 55 -15.81 -3.44 -2.63
N ALA A 56 -16.21 -3.40 -1.36
CA ALA A 56 -16.61 -2.21 -0.67
C ALA A 56 -15.48 -1.82 0.30
N THR A 57 -15.10 -0.54 0.34
CA THR A 57 -14.07 -0.03 1.26
C THR A 57 -14.51 1.21 2.02
N VAL A 58 -14.09 1.27 3.28
CA VAL A 58 -14.20 2.47 4.14
C VAL A 58 -12.82 2.75 4.72
N THR A 59 -12.33 3.98 4.58
CA THR A 59 -11.05 4.39 5.19
C THR A 59 -11.32 5.35 6.34
N VAL A 60 -10.89 4.96 7.54
CA VAL A 60 -11.07 5.74 8.77
C VAL A 60 -9.72 6.02 9.43
N PRO A 61 -9.57 7.10 10.22
CA PRO A 61 -8.38 7.30 11.03
C PRO A 61 -8.16 6.09 11.95
N SER A 62 -6.94 5.59 12.07
CA SER A 62 -6.65 4.37 12.84
C SER A 62 -6.91 4.53 14.35
N HIS A 63 -6.99 5.77 14.85
CA HIS A 63 -7.34 6.07 16.24
C HIS A 63 -8.86 6.12 16.47
N GLU A 64 -9.68 6.13 15.42
CA GLU A 64 -11.14 6.15 15.49
C GLU A 64 -11.67 4.75 15.82
N THR A 65 -11.47 4.33 17.08
CA THR A 65 -11.87 3.00 17.55
C THR A 65 -13.38 2.78 17.55
N SER A 66 -14.17 3.86 17.60
CA SER A 66 -15.64 3.79 17.55
C SER A 66 -16.17 3.25 16.21
N ALA A 67 -15.40 3.40 15.12
CA ALA A 67 -15.76 2.90 13.80
C ALA A 67 -15.66 1.38 13.67
N ALA A 68 -14.87 0.71 14.53
CA ALA A 68 -14.56 -0.70 14.37
C ALA A 68 -15.80 -1.61 14.50
N GLN A 69 -16.62 -1.41 15.54
CA GLN A 69 -17.78 -2.26 15.78
C GLN A 69 -18.84 -2.17 14.67
N PRO A 70 -19.25 -0.97 14.20
CA PRO A 70 -20.12 -0.85 13.03
C PRO A 70 -19.55 -1.58 11.81
N LEU A 71 -18.28 -1.35 11.46
CA LEU A 71 -17.65 -1.99 10.29
C LEU A 71 -17.66 -3.51 10.40
N ILE A 72 -17.36 -4.07 11.58
CA ILE A 72 -17.41 -5.52 11.83
C ILE A 72 -18.83 -6.07 11.66
N HIS A 73 -19.85 -5.39 12.20
CA HIS A 73 -21.24 -5.83 12.06
C HIS A 73 -21.71 -5.84 10.60
N HIS A 74 -21.21 -4.90 9.78
CA HIS A 74 -21.44 -4.88 8.34
C HIS A 74 -20.49 -5.81 7.55
N GLY A 75 -19.70 -6.65 8.21
CA GLY A 75 -18.89 -7.69 7.57
C GLY A 75 -17.58 -7.20 6.94
N PHE A 76 -17.11 -6.00 7.32
CA PHE A 76 -15.80 -5.49 6.93
C PHE A 76 -14.69 -6.05 7.82
N ALA A 77 -13.51 -6.24 7.23
CA ALA A 77 -12.28 -6.56 7.94
C ALA A 77 -11.22 -5.48 7.68
N PRO A 78 -10.36 -5.14 8.66
CA PRO A 78 -9.28 -4.19 8.43
C PRO A 78 -8.22 -4.86 7.55
N LEU A 79 -7.84 -4.21 6.45
CA LEU A 79 -6.94 -4.81 5.45
C LEU A 79 -5.67 -3.99 5.23
N THR A 80 -5.80 -2.72 4.88
CA THR A 80 -4.67 -1.88 4.48
C THR A 80 -4.49 -0.74 5.47
N VAL A 81 -3.25 -0.45 5.86
CA VAL A 81 -2.91 0.71 6.69
C VAL A 81 -2.13 1.71 5.87
N VAL A 82 -2.54 2.99 5.94
CA VAL A 82 -1.67 4.11 5.62
C VAL A 82 -0.87 4.45 6.87
N ALA A 83 0.43 4.19 6.81
CA ALA A 83 1.34 4.48 7.91
C ALA A 83 2.21 5.69 7.55
N GLU A 84 2.59 6.47 8.56
CA GLU A 84 3.36 7.70 8.40
C GLU A 84 4.58 7.68 9.33
N ARG A 85 5.73 8.05 8.77
CA ARG A 85 6.97 8.35 9.50
C ARG A 85 7.23 9.85 9.40
N LEU A 86 7.47 10.51 10.53
CA LEU A 86 8.01 11.87 10.56
C LEU A 86 9.53 11.86 10.40
N ALA A 87 10.07 12.89 9.76
CA ALA A 87 11.51 13.08 9.54
C ALA A 87 12.35 12.96 10.82
N GLY A 88 13.62 12.55 10.69
CA GLY A 88 14.56 12.45 11.81
C GLY A 88 14.30 11.27 12.75
N ARG A 89 13.31 10.42 12.46
CA ARG A 89 13.11 9.16 13.17
C ARG A 89 14.00 8.09 12.59
N CYS A 90 15.12 7.82 13.24
CA CYS A 90 16.02 6.76 12.82
C CYS A 90 15.70 5.46 13.56
N ALA A 91 15.57 4.36 12.83
CA ALA A 91 15.59 3.03 13.42
C ALA A 91 17.04 2.59 13.63
N VAL A 92 17.29 1.77 14.66
CA VAL A 92 18.61 1.17 14.85
C VAL A 92 18.86 0.19 13.71
N THR A 93 19.85 0.48 12.88
CA THR A 93 20.31 -0.41 11.81
C THR A 93 21.47 -1.26 12.30
N ARG A 94 21.41 -2.57 12.04
CA ARG A 94 22.60 -3.42 12.08
C ARG A 94 23.35 -3.21 10.76
N PRO A 95 24.71 -3.19 10.75
CA PRO A 95 25.45 -3.17 9.50
C PRO A 95 25.00 -4.35 8.63
N PRO A 96 24.43 -4.08 7.46
CA PRO A 96 23.98 -5.14 6.58
C PRO A 96 25.15 -5.60 5.71
N ASP A 97 25.17 -6.88 5.32
CA ASP A 97 26.16 -7.41 4.37
C ASP A 97 25.78 -7.08 2.91
N VAL A 98 25.04 -5.99 2.67
CA VAL A 98 24.61 -5.56 1.33
C VAL A 98 25.08 -4.14 1.03
N GLU A 99 25.42 -3.91 -0.24
CA GLU A 99 25.60 -2.58 -0.79
C GLU A 99 24.24 -2.01 -1.23
N VAL A 100 23.99 -0.74 -0.94
CA VAL A 100 22.83 -0.03 -1.50
C VAL A 100 23.31 0.90 -2.60
N ARG A 101 22.74 0.78 -3.80
CA ARG A 101 23.05 1.63 -4.95
C ARG A 101 21.79 2.09 -5.67
N ALA A 102 21.88 3.21 -6.40
CA ALA A 102 20.82 3.65 -7.28
C ALA A 102 20.54 2.59 -8.37
N ALA A 103 19.27 2.42 -8.69
CA ALA A 103 18.83 1.61 -9.81
C ALA A 103 19.01 2.38 -11.12
N THR A 104 19.34 1.65 -12.17
CA THR A 104 19.49 2.19 -13.53
C THR A 104 18.45 1.56 -14.45
N ARG A 105 18.34 2.08 -15.69
CA ARG A 105 17.46 1.49 -16.70
C ARG A 105 17.78 0.02 -17.00
N ALA A 106 19.04 -0.40 -16.83
CA ALA A 106 19.46 -1.78 -17.00
C ALA A 106 18.90 -2.72 -15.91
N ASP A 107 18.47 -2.18 -14.78
CA ASP A 107 17.91 -2.94 -13.66
C ASP A 107 16.40 -3.21 -13.79
N LEU A 108 15.74 -2.73 -14.86
CA LEU A 108 14.27 -2.80 -14.99
C LEU A 108 13.72 -4.24 -14.90
N ASP A 109 14.41 -5.22 -15.48
CA ASP A 109 13.97 -6.62 -15.42
C ASP A 109 14.00 -7.15 -13.99
N VAL A 110 15.05 -6.81 -13.25
CA VAL A 110 15.24 -7.20 -11.84
C VAL A 110 14.24 -6.47 -10.94
N ALA A 111 13.99 -5.19 -11.20
CA ALA A 111 12.98 -4.38 -10.53
C ALA A 111 11.57 -5.01 -10.63
N VAL A 112 11.18 -5.44 -11.83
CA VAL A 112 9.89 -6.11 -12.07
C VAL A 112 9.83 -7.45 -11.32
N GLU A 113 10.90 -8.25 -11.37
CA GLU A 113 10.97 -9.52 -10.64
C GLU A 113 10.80 -9.33 -9.13
N LEU A 114 11.56 -8.40 -8.53
CA LEU A 114 11.48 -8.07 -7.11
C LEU A 114 10.08 -7.60 -6.71
N ASN A 115 9.45 -6.77 -7.55
CA ASN A 115 8.12 -6.25 -7.27
C ASN A 115 7.05 -7.35 -7.32
N LEU A 116 7.15 -8.29 -8.28
CA LEU A 116 6.25 -9.43 -8.39
C LEU A 116 6.32 -10.36 -7.17
N HIS A 117 7.48 -10.51 -6.51
CA HIS A 117 7.56 -11.28 -5.26
C HIS A 117 6.69 -10.68 -4.16
N THR A 118 6.63 -9.35 -4.06
CA THR A 118 5.76 -8.65 -3.12
C THR A 118 4.30 -8.76 -3.53
N VAL A 119 3.98 -8.58 -4.82
CA VAL A 119 2.59 -8.72 -5.31
C VAL A 119 2.03 -10.10 -4.98
N ARG A 120 2.77 -11.16 -5.27
CA ARG A 120 2.37 -12.55 -4.96
C ARG A 120 2.17 -12.78 -3.47
N TYR A 121 3.05 -12.20 -2.66
CA TYR A 121 2.99 -12.36 -1.22
C TYR A 121 1.83 -11.59 -0.60
N ASP A 122 1.57 -10.36 -1.07
CA ASP A 122 0.46 -9.52 -0.56
C ASP A 122 -0.90 -9.94 -1.12
N ALA A 123 -0.95 -10.60 -2.28
CA ALA A 123 -2.17 -11.18 -2.83
C ALA A 123 -2.80 -12.22 -1.89
N ALA A 124 -1.98 -12.96 -1.14
CA ALA A 124 -2.45 -13.92 -0.13
C ALA A 124 -3.26 -13.27 1.01
N PHE A 125 -3.11 -11.95 1.20
CA PHE A 125 -3.86 -11.18 2.20
C PHE A 125 -5.04 -10.42 1.60
N GLY A 126 -5.20 -10.40 0.27
CA GLY A 126 -6.24 -9.67 -0.43
C GLY A 126 -5.98 -8.16 -0.60
N MET A 127 -4.78 -7.66 -0.26
CA MET A 127 -4.39 -6.26 -0.47
C MET A 127 -4.22 -5.91 -1.95
N VAL A 128 -3.68 -6.86 -2.72
CA VAL A 128 -3.48 -6.74 -4.18
C VAL A 128 -4.12 -7.94 -4.88
N THR A 129 -4.36 -7.82 -6.18
CA THR A 129 -4.87 -8.93 -7.00
C THR A 129 -3.82 -9.23 -8.07
N GLU A 130 -3.13 -10.37 -7.97
CA GLU A 130 -2.21 -10.78 -9.05
C GLU A 130 -3.02 -11.08 -10.31
N ARG A 131 -2.64 -10.44 -11.42
CA ARG A 131 -3.28 -10.61 -12.73
C ARG A 131 -2.26 -11.07 -13.76
N PRO A 132 -2.69 -11.76 -14.84
CA PRO A 132 -1.78 -12.22 -15.89
C PRO A 132 -0.89 -11.11 -16.48
N ASN A 133 -1.39 -9.87 -16.54
CA ASN A 133 -0.71 -8.68 -17.08
C ASN A 133 0.08 -7.87 -16.03
N ALA A 134 0.11 -8.29 -14.75
CA ALA A 134 0.77 -7.55 -13.68
C ALA A 134 2.25 -7.24 -13.99
N ALA A 135 2.99 -8.20 -14.57
CA ALA A 135 4.39 -7.99 -14.94
C ALA A 135 4.58 -6.88 -16.00
N ALA A 136 3.68 -6.81 -16.98
CA ALA A 136 3.73 -5.78 -18.03
C ALA A 136 3.40 -4.40 -17.46
N HIS A 137 2.39 -4.31 -16.60
CA HIS A 137 2.01 -3.07 -15.94
C HIS A 137 3.10 -2.55 -15.01
N LEU A 138 3.68 -3.43 -14.18
CA LEU A 138 4.81 -3.10 -13.31
C LEU A 138 6.01 -2.62 -14.12
N ARG A 139 6.30 -3.25 -15.27
CA ARG A 139 7.38 -2.81 -16.16
C ARG A 139 7.17 -1.38 -16.63
N SER A 140 5.96 -1.01 -17.04
CA SER A 140 5.65 0.37 -17.44
C SER A 140 5.83 1.34 -16.27
N ALA A 141 5.24 1.03 -15.11
CA ALA A 141 5.31 1.90 -13.94
C ALA A 141 6.75 2.10 -13.43
N LEU A 142 7.55 1.03 -13.38
CA LEU A 142 8.93 1.08 -12.91
C LEU A 142 9.86 1.75 -13.92
N ALA A 143 9.55 1.64 -15.23
CA ALA A 143 10.21 2.44 -16.26
C ALA A 143 10.00 3.93 -16.03
N ASP A 144 8.78 4.36 -15.77
CA ASP A 144 8.46 5.77 -15.51
C ASP A 144 9.19 6.31 -14.25
N VAL A 145 9.39 5.46 -13.24
CA VAL A 145 10.20 5.83 -12.06
C VAL A 145 11.69 5.96 -12.41
N LEU A 146 12.22 5.05 -13.23
CA LEU A 146 13.63 5.06 -13.65
C LEU A 146 13.96 6.18 -14.64
N ASP A 147 12.97 6.69 -15.36
CA ASP A 147 13.12 7.79 -16.33
C ASP A 147 13.03 9.19 -15.69
N ARG A 148 12.82 9.26 -14.37
CA ARG A 148 12.84 10.53 -13.63
C ARG A 148 14.24 11.16 -13.66
N ASP A 149 14.28 12.48 -13.55
CA ASP A 149 15.51 13.28 -13.54
C ASP A 149 16.27 13.26 -12.20
N HIS A 150 15.84 12.41 -11.27
CA HIS A 150 16.40 12.25 -9.93
C HIS A 150 16.34 10.78 -9.49
N GLU A 151 17.24 10.41 -8.57
CA GLU A 151 17.22 9.08 -7.96
C GLU A 151 15.96 8.89 -7.11
N ALA A 152 15.14 7.92 -7.48
CA ALA A 152 13.91 7.56 -6.78
C ALA A 152 13.82 6.07 -6.44
N MET A 153 14.83 5.29 -6.85
CA MET A 153 14.84 3.83 -6.77
C MET A 153 16.23 3.32 -6.44
N TRP A 154 16.34 2.43 -5.46
CA TRP A 154 17.60 1.84 -5.03
C TRP A 154 17.49 0.33 -4.87
N LEU A 155 18.61 -0.35 -5.08
CA LEU A 155 18.75 -1.80 -4.95
C LEU A 155 19.69 -2.15 -3.82
N ALA A 156 19.36 -3.21 -3.10
CA ALA A 156 20.28 -3.89 -2.20
C ALA A 156 21.00 -4.98 -3.00
N VAL A 157 22.32 -4.97 -2.99
CA VAL A 157 23.17 -5.89 -3.74
C VAL A 157 23.97 -6.74 -2.76
N TYR A 158 23.84 -8.06 -2.88
CA TYR A 158 24.60 -9.05 -2.14
C TYR A 158 25.47 -9.83 -3.12
N ASP A 159 26.79 -9.79 -2.93
CA ASP A 159 27.76 -10.48 -3.80
C ASP A 159 27.51 -10.24 -5.30
N GLY A 160 27.39 -8.96 -5.68
CA GLY A 160 27.10 -8.52 -7.05
C GLY A 160 25.67 -8.78 -7.55
N THR A 161 24.82 -9.45 -6.77
CA THR A 161 23.45 -9.80 -7.15
C THR A 161 22.43 -8.89 -6.44
N PRO A 162 21.54 -8.19 -7.16
CA PRO A 162 20.45 -7.48 -6.51
C PRO A 162 19.48 -8.45 -5.83
N VAL A 163 19.22 -8.19 -4.55
CA VAL A 163 18.39 -9.03 -3.65
C VAL A 163 17.17 -8.31 -3.11
N GLY A 164 17.12 -6.98 -3.22
CA GLY A 164 16.00 -6.17 -2.78
C GLY A 164 15.93 -4.84 -3.51
N MET A 165 14.77 -4.22 -3.44
CA MET A 165 14.43 -2.96 -4.11
C MET A 165 13.63 -2.08 -3.15
N ILE A 166 13.86 -0.78 -3.21
CA ILE A 166 12.95 0.25 -2.70
C ILE A 166 12.77 1.33 -3.77
N TYR A 167 11.56 1.90 -3.88
CA TYR A 167 11.37 3.16 -4.59
C TYR A 167 10.41 4.09 -3.85
N VAL A 168 10.59 5.39 -4.10
CA VAL A 168 9.81 6.47 -3.49
C VAL A 168 9.28 7.42 -4.55
N ASP A 169 8.13 8.01 -4.28
CA ASP A 169 7.61 9.18 -4.98
C ASP A 169 7.92 10.41 -4.13
N LEU A 170 8.75 11.30 -4.65
CA LEU A 170 9.04 12.60 -4.05
C LEU A 170 7.78 13.50 -4.04
N PRO A 171 7.75 14.63 -3.30
CA PRO A 171 6.55 15.44 -3.11
C PRO A 171 5.79 15.80 -4.40
N GLN A 172 6.50 16.08 -5.49
CA GLN A 172 5.90 16.39 -6.79
C GLN A 172 5.16 15.21 -7.45
N HIS A 173 5.43 13.98 -7.02
CA HIS A 173 4.79 12.74 -7.50
C HIS A 173 3.82 12.12 -6.47
N ALA A 174 3.86 12.58 -5.22
CA ALA A 174 3.10 11.99 -4.11
C ALA A 174 1.73 12.65 -3.83
N GLY A 175 1.35 13.70 -4.58
CA GLY A 175 0.17 14.53 -4.29
C GLY A 175 -1.17 13.77 -4.14
N TRP A 176 -1.31 12.61 -4.76
CA TRP A 176 -2.51 11.75 -4.61
C TRP A 176 -2.73 11.23 -3.17
N MET A 177 -1.71 11.31 -2.31
CA MET A 177 -1.76 10.94 -0.89
C MET A 177 -2.01 12.12 0.07
N GLU A 178 -2.21 13.34 -0.45
CA GLU A 178 -2.30 14.56 0.36
C GLU A 178 -3.34 14.47 1.48
N ARG A 179 -4.51 13.87 1.21
CA ARG A 179 -5.58 13.68 2.21
C ARG A 179 -5.17 12.85 3.44
N PHE A 180 -4.06 12.12 3.37
CA PHE A 180 -3.60 11.23 4.44
C PHE A 180 -2.41 11.79 5.23
N ALA A 181 -1.68 12.75 4.67
CA ALA A 181 -0.49 13.33 5.28
C ALA A 181 -0.86 14.29 6.41
N SER A 182 -0.08 14.26 7.49
CA SER A 182 -0.20 15.24 8.57
C SER A 182 0.77 16.41 8.46
N GLU A 183 1.85 16.24 7.70
CA GLU A 183 2.91 17.24 7.52
C GLU A 183 3.25 17.41 6.04
N GLN A 184 3.88 18.55 5.71
CA GLN A 184 4.31 18.92 4.36
C GLN A 184 5.75 19.47 4.39
N PRO A 185 6.56 19.27 3.34
CA PRO A 185 6.29 18.41 2.19
C PRO A 185 6.35 16.92 2.60
N PHE A 186 5.55 16.07 1.96
CA PHE A 186 5.59 14.62 2.20
C PHE A 186 6.02 13.84 0.95
N ALA A 187 6.61 12.67 1.16
CA ALA A 187 6.91 11.69 0.12
C ALA A 187 6.11 10.40 0.35
N TYR A 188 6.01 9.56 -0.68
CA TYR A 188 5.36 8.26 -0.59
C TYR A 188 6.37 7.14 -0.89
N LEU A 189 6.53 6.19 0.03
CA LEU A 189 7.32 4.98 -0.22
C LEU A 189 6.42 3.99 -0.97
N GLY A 190 6.67 3.87 -2.28
CA GLY A 190 5.80 3.11 -3.17
C GLY A 190 5.98 1.60 -3.07
N HIS A 191 7.21 1.15 -2.84
CA HIS A 191 7.50 -0.27 -2.70
C HIS A 191 8.77 -0.52 -1.90
N LEU A 192 8.75 -1.58 -1.10
CA LEU A 192 9.95 -2.26 -0.60
C LEU A 192 9.74 -3.78 -0.77
N GLY A 193 10.69 -4.44 -1.42
CA GLY A 193 10.66 -5.87 -1.65
C GLY A 193 12.05 -6.48 -1.51
N VAL A 194 12.11 -7.67 -0.92
CA VAL A 194 13.33 -8.48 -0.81
C VAL A 194 12.99 -9.90 -1.25
N ARG A 195 13.88 -10.51 -2.04
CA ARG A 195 13.72 -11.89 -2.51
C ARG A 195 13.46 -12.84 -1.33
N PRO A 196 12.58 -13.84 -1.46
CA PRO A 196 12.16 -14.69 -0.34
C PRO A 196 13.29 -15.42 0.39
N ASP A 197 14.31 -15.87 -0.34
CA ASP A 197 15.45 -16.69 0.09
C ASP A 197 16.47 -15.92 0.95
N VAL A 198 16.49 -14.59 0.86
CA VAL A 198 17.42 -13.72 1.59
C VAL A 198 16.70 -12.77 2.56
N ARG A 199 15.44 -13.08 2.94
CA ARG A 199 14.73 -12.33 3.98
C ARG A 199 15.35 -12.55 5.35
N GLY A 200 15.28 -11.55 6.23
CA GLY A 200 15.86 -11.61 7.57
C GLY A 200 17.37 -11.34 7.63
N THR A 201 18.01 -11.03 6.50
CA THR A 201 19.44 -10.69 6.39
C THR A 201 19.74 -9.22 6.70
N GLY A 202 18.72 -8.36 6.79
CA GLY A 202 18.87 -6.92 6.98
C GLY A 202 18.81 -6.07 5.71
N ALA A 203 18.71 -6.67 4.52
CA ALA A 203 18.63 -5.93 3.25
C ALA A 203 17.48 -4.91 3.20
N GLY A 204 16.30 -5.27 3.72
CA GLY A 204 15.15 -4.34 3.79
C GLY A 204 15.42 -3.14 4.71
N SER A 205 16.09 -3.36 5.85
CA SER A 205 16.49 -2.28 6.76
C SER A 205 17.56 -1.37 6.13
N ALA A 206 18.50 -1.94 5.37
CA ALA A 206 19.50 -1.17 4.63
C ALA A 206 18.85 -0.21 3.63
N LEU A 207 17.92 -0.73 2.83
CA LEU A 207 17.17 0.02 1.82
C LEU A 207 16.36 1.16 2.44
N VAL A 208 15.63 0.86 3.52
CA VAL A 208 14.80 1.85 4.20
C VAL A 208 15.66 2.94 4.85
N ALA A 209 16.76 2.58 5.49
CA ALA A 209 17.66 3.55 6.09
C ALA A 209 18.25 4.50 5.05
N HIS A 210 18.67 3.97 3.89
CA HIS A 210 19.14 4.77 2.77
C HIS A 210 18.05 5.71 2.25
N ALA A 211 16.85 5.20 1.95
CA ALA A 211 15.76 6.03 1.44
C ALA A 211 15.31 7.09 2.45
N HIS A 212 15.24 6.77 3.74
CA HIS A 212 14.92 7.75 4.78
C HIS A 212 15.99 8.84 4.90
N ALA A 213 17.27 8.50 4.80
CA ALA A 213 18.34 9.50 4.81
C ALA A 213 18.20 10.46 3.61
N VAL A 214 17.99 9.93 2.40
CA VAL A 214 17.75 10.75 1.20
C VAL A 214 16.55 11.68 1.36
N LEU A 215 15.43 11.17 1.90
CA LEU A 215 14.23 11.97 2.11
C LEU A 215 14.42 13.04 3.19
N ASP A 216 15.06 12.69 4.31
CA ASP A 216 15.33 13.62 5.40
C ASP A 216 16.31 14.73 4.94
N GLU A 217 17.34 14.40 4.15
CA GLU A 217 18.28 15.36 3.53
C GLU A 217 17.60 16.28 2.51
N ALA A 218 16.58 15.79 1.81
CA ALA A 218 15.75 16.57 0.89
C ALA A 218 14.72 17.47 1.61
N GLY A 219 14.67 17.46 2.95
CA GLY A 219 13.75 18.27 3.74
C GLY A 219 12.30 17.78 3.72
N VAL A 220 12.07 16.50 3.39
CA VAL A 220 10.74 15.87 3.46
C VAL A 220 10.34 15.71 4.93
N ALA A 221 9.22 16.31 5.32
CA ALA A 221 8.73 16.31 6.70
C ALA A 221 8.08 14.98 7.11
N ALA A 222 7.44 14.29 6.14
CA ALA A 222 6.77 13.02 6.37
C ALA A 222 6.92 12.04 5.19
N THR A 223 7.02 10.75 5.51
CA THR A 223 6.96 9.66 4.53
C THR A 223 5.73 8.80 4.80
N LEU A 224 4.87 8.63 3.80
CA LEU A 224 3.70 7.76 3.86
C LEU A 224 3.97 6.45 3.12
N LEU A 225 3.30 5.37 3.54
CA LEU A 225 3.25 4.11 2.80
C LEU A 225 1.94 3.38 3.05
N HIS A 226 1.62 2.44 2.17
CA HIS A 226 0.61 1.42 2.43
C HIS A 226 1.28 0.10 2.83
N HIS A 227 0.70 -0.59 3.80
CA HIS A 227 1.01 -2.01 4.05
C HIS A 227 -0.24 -2.82 4.37
N ALA A 228 -0.21 -4.12 4.07
CA ALA A 228 -1.23 -5.06 4.50
C ALA A 228 -1.12 -5.25 6.01
N LEU A 229 -2.19 -4.95 6.74
CA LEU A 229 -2.29 -5.18 8.18
C LEU A 229 -2.04 -6.65 8.58
N PRO A 230 -2.64 -7.67 7.91
CA PRO A 230 -2.42 -9.07 8.28
C PRO A 230 -1.04 -9.62 7.86
N ASN A 231 -0.24 -8.86 7.11
CA ASN A 231 1.08 -9.31 6.70
C ASN A 231 2.03 -9.36 7.91
N PRO A 232 2.44 -10.55 8.38
CA PRO A 232 3.18 -10.71 9.63
C PRO A 232 4.64 -10.26 9.53
N ARG A 233 5.12 -9.95 8.32
CA ARG A 233 6.47 -9.42 8.08
C ARG A 233 6.44 -7.91 7.94
N SER A 234 5.53 -7.40 7.13
CA SER A 234 5.43 -5.97 6.78
C SER A 234 5.00 -5.12 7.98
N THR A 235 3.93 -5.50 8.68
CA THR A 235 3.39 -4.73 9.82
C THR A 235 4.42 -4.49 10.94
N PRO A 236 5.07 -5.52 11.53
CA PRO A 236 6.07 -5.26 12.57
C PRO A 236 7.32 -4.57 12.02
N PHE A 237 7.70 -4.83 10.77
CA PHE A 237 8.84 -4.18 10.13
C PHE A 237 8.62 -2.67 10.06
N TRP A 238 7.52 -2.19 9.47
CA TRP A 238 7.30 -0.74 9.32
C TRP A 238 7.21 -0.01 10.65
N TYR A 239 6.56 -0.60 11.66
CA TYR A 239 6.51 0.00 13.00
C TYR A 239 7.89 0.08 13.65
N SER A 240 8.76 -0.91 13.40
CA SER A 240 10.17 -0.83 13.83
C SER A 240 10.97 0.27 13.10
N GLN A 241 10.55 0.64 11.89
CA GLN A 241 11.15 1.72 11.08
C GLN A 241 10.60 3.11 11.42
N GLY A 242 9.88 3.25 12.54
CA GLY A 242 9.37 4.54 13.04
C GLY A 242 8.04 4.99 12.45
N TYR A 243 7.43 4.17 11.58
CA TYR A 243 6.09 4.43 11.05
C TYR A 243 5.03 4.18 12.12
N ARG A 244 3.97 4.98 12.08
CA ARG A 244 2.78 4.81 12.92
C ARG A 244 1.53 4.69 12.04
N PRO A 245 0.56 3.83 12.39
CA PRO A 245 -0.69 3.74 11.64
C PRO A 245 -1.47 5.06 11.78
N ARG A 246 -1.87 5.65 10.65
CA ARG A 246 -2.66 6.90 10.62
C ARG A 246 -4.06 6.66 10.12
N TRP A 247 -4.21 5.84 9.09
CA TRP A 247 -5.49 5.47 8.51
C TRP A 247 -5.56 3.97 8.29
N THR A 248 -6.75 3.40 8.48
CA THR A 248 -7.04 1.99 8.19
C THR A 248 -8.16 1.92 7.17
N THR A 249 -7.89 1.24 6.06
CA THR A 249 -8.89 0.85 5.08
C THR A 249 -9.45 -0.51 5.46
N TRP A 250 -10.75 -0.49 5.75
CA TRP A 250 -11.57 -1.66 5.98
C TRP A 250 -12.19 -2.09 4.66
N VAL A 251 -12.20 -3.40 4.42
CA VAL A 251 -12.69 -3.97 3.17
C VAL A 251 -13.76 -5.02 3.43
N ARG A 252 -14.75 -5.06 2.54
CA ARG A 252 -15.64 -6.19 2.37
C ARG A 252 -15.56 -6.67 0.93
N ARG A 253 -15.16 -7.92 0.74
CA ARG A 253 -14.94 -8.57 -0.55
C ARG A 253 -15.60 -9.95 -0.53
N PRO A 254 -16.54 -10.28 -1.43
CA PRO A 254 -17.15 -9.42 -2.44
C PRO A 254 -17.92 -8.23 -1.83
N ALA A 255 -18.19 -7.18 -2.62
CA ALA A 255 -18.81 -5.94 -2.13
C ALA A 255 -20.23 -6.20 -1.61
N LEU A 256 -21.03 -6.90 -2.40
CA LEU A 256 -22.35 -7.41 -2.04
C LEU A 256 -22.27 -8.93 -1.87
N ARG A 257 -22.81 -9.45 -0.77
CA ARG A 257 -22.79 -10.88 -0.44
C ARG A 257 -24.21 -11.40 -0.38
N SER A 258 -24.43 -12.63 -0.82
CA SER A 258 -25.65 -13.34 -0.45
C SER A 258 -25.67 -13.53 1.07
N SER A 259 -26.83 -13.27 1.69
CA SER A 259 -27.03 -13.70 3.08
C SER A 259 -26.81 -15.21 3.11
N PRO A 260 -25.95 -15.75 4.00
CA PRO A 260 -25.85 -17.18 4.15
C PRO A 260 -27.26 -17.68 4.47
N GLY A 261 -27.86 -18.40 3.54
CA GLY A 261 -29.20 -18.94 3.73
C GLY A 261 -29.19 -19.70 5.04
N VAL A 262 -30.11 -19.35 5.94
CA VAL A 262 -30.55 -20.29 6.96
C VAL A 262 -31.04 -21.49 6.14
N SER A 263 -30.24 -22.55 6.09
CA SER A 263 -30.76 -23.83 5.61
C SER A 263 -31.97 -24.14 6.50
N PRO A 264 -33.16 -24.42 5.92
CA PRO A 264 -34.32 -24.77 6.72
C PRO A 264 -34.05 -25.96 7.62
#